data_AF-A0A2D4NPF9-F1
#
_entry.id   AF-A0A2D4NPF9-F1
#
_cell.length_a   1.000
_cell.length_b   1.000
_cell.length_c   1.000
_cell.angle_alpha   90.00
_cell.angle_beta   90.00
_cell.angle_gamma   90.00
#
_symmetry.space_group_name_H-M   'P 1'
#
loop_
_entity.id
_entity.type
_entity.pdbx_description
1 polymer ?
#
loop_
_entity_poly.entity_id
_entity_poly.type
_entity_poly.pdbx_seq_one_letter_code
_entity_poly.pdbx_strand_id
1 'polypeptide(L)'
;VPRTKELEFGGVFGVALLMVVMPSTVFYLLLVCRTEQASALSPPWPLPSFRSLWSPQDFALVLAWLAFQALLYRLPMGKITEGSLLRNHSRLQYRINGFYAMLVTALMVGAGLTGGLNLSYIYDHILQLAFAATVLAFSLSVLLYFKALLVPETALAPGGNSGNPVYDFFMGHELNPRLGLFDLKFFCELRPGLLGWALINMAM
;
A
#
# COMPACT_ATOMS: atom_id res chain seq x y z
N VAL A 1 3.57 8.43 -26.77
CA VAL A 1 3.53 6.98 -26.43
C VAL A 1 2.23 6.38 -26.96
N PRO A 2 2.23 5.20 -27.62
CA PRO A 2 0.99 4.60 -28.11
C PRO A 2 0.03 4.37 -26.95
N ARG A 3 -1.24 4.77 -27.14
CA ARG A 3 -2.28 4.57 -26.14
C ARG A 3 -2.63 3.10 -26.01
N THR A 4 -2.93 2.68 -24.79
CA THR A 4 -3.41 1.34 -24.49
C THR A 4 -4.76 1.12 -25.17
N LYS A 5 -4.86 0.11 -26.04
CA LYS A 5 -6.12 -0.25 -26.72
C LYS A 5 -6.82 -1.43 -26.07
N GLU A 6 -6.04 -2.38 -25.55
CA GLU A 6 -6.56 -3.53 -24.84
C GLU A 6 -6.68 -3.18 -23.37
N LEU A 7 -7.92 -3.18 -22.86
CA LEU A 7 -8.20 -2.87 -21.47
C LEU A 7 -8.35 -4.17 -20.68
N GLU A 8 -7.65 -4.25 -19.56
CA GLU A 8 -7.70 -5.37 -18.62
C GLU A 8 -8.87 -5.19 -17.63
N PHE A 9 -9.11 -6.20 -16.78
CA PHE A 9 -10.06 -6.13 -15.67
C PHE A 9 -11.49 -5.73 -16.05
N GLY A 10 -11.95 -6.11 -17.25
CA GLY A 10 -13.29 -5.73 -17.74
C GLY A 10 -13.41 -4.27 -18.17
N GLY A 11 -12.28 -3.62 -18.47
CA GLY A 11 -12.23 -2.24 -18.94
C GLY A 11 -12.66 -1.22 -17.89
N VAL A 12 -13.12 -0.06 -18.36
CA VAL A 12 -13.46 1.09 -17.50
C VAL A 12 -14.51 0.76 -16.45
N PHE A 13 -15.52 -0.04 -16.81
CA PHE A 13 -16.57 -0.44 -15.87
C PHE A 13 -16.02 -1.40 -14.80
N GLY A 14 -15.24 -2.40 -15.22
CA GLY A 14 -14.71 -3.38 -14.28
C GLY A 14 -13.71 -2.79 -13.29
N VAL A 15 -12.80 -1.91 -13.73
CA VAL A 15 -11.88 -1.21 -12.81
C VAL A 15 -12.62 -0.26 -11.86
N ALA A 16 -13.67 0.43 -12.32
CA ALA A 16 -14.50 1.27 -11.47
C ALA A 16 -15.20 0.46 -10.37
N LEU A 17 -15.71 -0.72 -10.72
CA LEU A 17 -16.30 -1.66 -9.79
C LEU A 17 -15.27 -2.20 -8.79
N LEU A 18 -14.08 -2.60 -9.26
CA LEU A 18 -13.02 -3.15 -8.43
C LEU A 18 -12.51 -2.17 -7.38
N MET A 19 -12.46 -0.87 -7.68
CA MET A 19 -12.10 0.16 -6.69
C MET A 19 -13.02 0.17 -5.46
N VAL A 20 -14.27 -0.25 -5.60
CA VAL A 20 -15.22 -0.36 -4.49
C VAL A 20 -15.21 -1.77 -3.90
N VAL A 21 -15.22 -2.80 -4.75
CA VAL A 21 -15.33 -4.20 -4.34
C VAL A 21 -14.12 -4.65 -3.53
N MET A 22 -12.89 -4.29 -3.93
CA MET A 22 -11.69 -4.77 -3.26
C MET A 22 -11.59 -4.30 -1.80
N PRO A 23 -11.68 -2.99 -1.47
CA PRO A 23 -11.69 -2.54 -0.09
C PRO A 23 -12.88 -3.13 0.69
N SER A 24 -14.07 -3.15 0.08
CA SER A 24 -15.28 -3.69 0.73
C SER A 24 -15.12 -5.15 1.12
N THR A 25 -14.46 -5.95 0.27
CA THR A 25 -14.18 -7.37 0.55
C THR A 25 -13.23 -7.51 1.74
N VAL A 26 -12.19 -6.68 1.83
CA VAL A 26 -11.28 -6.69 2.99
C VAL A 26 -12.03 -6.39 4.28
N PHE A 27 -12.84 -5.32 4.32
CA PHE A 27 -13.64 -5.00 5.52
C PHE A 27 -14.66 -6.09 5.84
N TYR A 28 -15.32 -6.65 4.84
CA TYR A 28 -16.25 -7.75 5.01
C TYR A 28 -15.58 -8.95 5.68
N LEU A 29 -14.42 -9.38 5.17
CA LEU A 29 -13.66 -10.49 5.74
C LEU A 29 -13.21 -10.20 7.18
N LEU A 30 -12.68 -9.00 7.44
CA LEU A 30 -12.28 -8.61 8.79
C LEU A 30 -13.46 -8.59 9.77
N LEU A 31 -14.65 -8.18 9.32
CA LEU A 31 -15.86 -8.20 10.14
C LEU A 31 -16.37 -9.62 10.39
N VAL A 32 -16.39 -10.47 9.37
CA VAL A 32 -16.80 -11.88 9.51
C VAL A 32 -15.88 -12.62 10.48
N CYS A 33 -14.55 -12.45 10.35
CA CYS A 33 -13.58 -13.12 11.24
C CYS A 33 -13.70 -12.69 12.71
N ARG A 34 -14.33 -11.54 12.99
CA ARG A 34 -14.59 -11.09 14.37
C ARG A 34 -15.89 -11.64 14.96
N THR A 35 -16.73 -12.30 14.16
CA THR A 35 -17.92 -12.98 14.66
C THR A 35 -17.57 -14.37 15.17
N GLU A 36 -18.25 -14.83 16.21
CA GLU A 36 -18.05 -16.18 16.81
C GLU A 36 -18.16 -17.33 15.78
N GLN A 37 -18.99 -17.15 14.76
CA GLN A 37 -19.25 -18.17 13.74
C GLN A 37 -18.24 -18.16 12.59
N ALA A 38 -17.51 -17.04 12.39
CA ALA A 38 -16.52 -16.80 11.34
C ALA A 38 -16.90 -17.37 9.96
N SER A 39 -18.18 -17.27 9.58
CA SER A 39 -18.71 -17.86 8.34
C SER A 39 -18.94 -16.80 7.26
N ALA A 40 -18.39 -17.01 6.07
CA ALA A 40 -18.56 -16.12 4.92
C ALA A 40 -19.99 -16.08 4.38
N LEU A 41 -20.89 -16.95 4.86
CA LEU A 41 -22.30 -16.93 4.47
C LEU A 41 -23.18 -16.21 5.51
N SER A 42 -22.66 -15.94 6.70
CA SER A 42 -23.35 -15.17 7.73
C SER A 42 -22.92 -13.70 7.64
N PRO A 43 -23.78 -12.80 7.15
CA PRO A 43 -23.42 -11.39 7.05
C PRO A 43 -23.21 -10.78 8.45
N PRO A 44 -22.14 -10.00 8.67
CA PRO A 44 -21.83 -9.41 9.97
C PRO A 44 -22.75 -8.21 10.23
N TRP A 45 -23.86 -8.46 10.92
CA TRP A 45 -24.79 -7.42 11.38
C TRP A 45 -24.65 -7.19 12.88
N PRO A 46 -24.68 -5.93 13.36
CA PRO A 46 -24.76 -4.68 12.60
C PRO A 46 -23.41 -4.26 11.98
N LEU A 47 -23.45 -3.54 10.85
CA LEU A 47 -22.25 -2.95 10.26
C LEU A 47 -21.70 -1.82 11.15
N PRO A 48 -20.37 -1.67 11.27
CA PRO A 48 -19.77 -0.62 12.07
C PRO A 48 -20.11 0.75 11.50
N SER A 49 -20.37 1.70 12.39
CA SER A 49 -20.51 3.11 12.02
C SER A 49 -19.18 3.70 11.55
N PHE A 50 -19.21 4.76 10.74
CA PHE A 50 -18.00 5.48 10.35
C PHE A 50 -17.19 5.97 11.57
N ARG A 51 -17.89 6.41 12.64
CA ARG A 51 -17.25 6.87 13.88
C ARG A 51 -16.48 5.77 14.59
N SER A 52 -16.93 4.51 14.50
CA SER A 52 -16.21 3.38 15.09
C SER A 52 -15.00 2.93 14.27
N LEU A 53 -14.98 3.21 12.96
CA LEU A 53 -13.85 2.90 12.08
C LEU A 53 -12.76 3.98 12.15
N TRP A 54 -13.14 5.23 12.44
CA TRP A 54 -12.19 6.33 12.52
C TRP A 54 -11.58 6.47 13.91
N SER A 55 -10.24 6.40 13.97
CA SER A 55 -9.45 6.65 15.17
C SER A 55 -8.22 7.48 14.80
N PRO A 56 -8.07 8.72 15.33
CA PRO A 56 -6.89 9.54 15.07
C PRO A 56 -5.59 8.90 15.51
N GLN A 57 -5.62 8.10 16.60
CA GLN A 57 -4.47 7.38 17.10
C GLN A 57 -4.01 6.29 16.13
N ASP A 58 -4.95 5.49 15.61
CA ASP A 58 -4.64 4.42 14.64
C ASP A 58 -4.18 5.00 13.31
N PHE A 59 -4.78 6.12 12.88
CA PHE A 59 -4.33 6.85 11.70
C PHE A 59 -2.89 7.37 11.85
N ALA A 60 -2.57 7.96 13.00
CA ALA A 60 -1.22 8.39 13.33
C ALA A 60 -0.23 7.22 13.41
N LEU A 61 -0.67 6.06 13.90
CA LEU A 61 0.16 4.85 13.97
C LEU A 61 0.52 4.32 12.57
N VAL A 62 -0.44 4.26 11.65
CA VAL A 62 -0.16 3.87 10.25
C VAL A 62 0.77 4.88 9.57
N LEU A 63 0.57 6.19 9.80
CA LEU A 63 1.49 7.21 9.30
C LEU A 63 2.90 7.05 9.89
N ALA A 64 3.02 6.83 11.20
CA ALA A 64 4.30 6.60 11.86
C ALA A 64 4.99 5.35 11.31
N TRP A 65 4.24 4.28 11.04
CA TRP A 65 4.75 3.07 10.39
C TRP A 65 5.28 3.35 8.98
N LEU A 66 4.51 4.05 8.15
CA LEU A 66 4.95 4.46 6.81
C LEU A 66 6.22 5.32 6.87
N ALA A 67 6.27 6.29 7.78
CA ALA A 67 7.43 7.17 7.97
C ALA A 67 8.66 6.40 8.45
N PHE A 68 8.49 5.48 9.40
CA PHE A 68 9.55 4.60 9.89
C PHE A 68 10.12 3.75 8.75
N GLN A 69 9.26 3.09 7.97
CA GLN A 69 9.69 2.29 6.82
C GLN A 69 10.35 3.16 5.74
N ALA A 70 9.88 4.39 5.51
CA ALA A 70 10.50 5.31 4.58
C ALA A 70 11.90 5.76 5.04
N LEU A 71 12.11 5.93 6.36
CA LEU A 71 13.43 6.21 6.93
C LEU A 71 14.37 5.01 6.72
N LEU A 72 13.91 3.79 6.99
CA LEU A 72 14.69 2.57 6.75
C LEU A 72 15.04 2.38 5.27
N TYR A 73 14.11 2.72 4.38
CA TYR A 73 14.36 2.69 2.93
C TYR A 73 15.55 3.58 2.54
N ARG A 74 15.70 4.74 3.19
CA ARG A 74 16.78 5.70 2.94
C ARG A 74 18.12 5.35 3.60
N LEU A 75 18.19 4.30 4.43
CA LEU A 75 19.44 3.91 5.06
C LEU A 75 20.53 3.61 4.00
N PRO A 76 21.76 4.11 4.17
CA PRO A 76 22.86 3.94 3.23
C PRO A 76 23.49 2.54 3.27
N MET A 77 22.70 1.52 3.61
CA MET A 77 23.10 0.12 3.70
C MET A 77 22.67 -0.65 2.45
N GLY A 78 23.33 -1.77 2.15
CA GLY A 78 22.95 -2.66 1.05
C GLY A 78 23.46 -2.25 -0.33
N LYS A 79 23.40 -3.22 -1.25
CA LYS A 79 23.95 -3.13 -2.62
C LYS A 79 23.08 -2.27 -3.52
N ILE A 80 23.69 -1.42 -4.34
CA ILE A 80 23.00 -0.71 -5.41
C ILE A 80 22.95 -1.62 -6.64
N THR A 81 21.75 -1.82 -7.18
CA THR A 81 21.49 -2.67 -8.35
C THR A 81 20.69 -1.89 -9.38
N GLU A 82 20.92 -2.17 -10.66
CA GLU A 82 20.16 -1.58 -11.76
C GLU A 82 18.83 -2.32 -11.96
N GLY A 83 17.77 -1.56 -12.18
CA GLY A 83 16.45 -2.08 -12.51
C GLY A 83 16.31 -2.49 -13.97
N SER A 84 15.07 -2.75 -14.37
CA SER A 84 14.70 -3.06 -15.75
C SER A 84 15.04 -1.91 -16.70
N LEU A 85 15.34 -2.26 -17.95
CA LEU A 85 15.55 -1.30 -19.01
C LEU A 85 14.26 -0.53 -19.28
N LEU A 86 14.34 0.80 -19.24
CA LEU A 86 13.22 1.68 -19.57
C LEU A 86 13.16 1.97 -21.07
N ARG A 87 12.04 2.54 -21.53
CA ARG A 87 11.82 2.92 -22.94
C ARG A 87 12.84 3.93 -23.47
N ASN A 88 13.36 4.79 -22.60
CA ASN A 88 14.42 5.74 -22.94
C ASN A 88 15.83 5.12 -22.89
N HIS A 89 15.92 3.78 -22.87
CA HIS A 89 17.15 3.00 -22.74
C HIS A 89 17.95 3.26 -21.46
N SER A 90 17.41 3.99 -20.49
CA SER A 90 18.05 4.16 -19.18
C SER A 90 17.66 3.04 -18.21
N ARG A 91 18.46 2.89 -17.16
CA ARG A 91 18.16 2.01 -16.03
C ARG A 91 18.12 2.82 -14.76
N LEU A 92 17.13 2.54 -13.94
CA LEU A 92 16.99 3.16 -12.64
C LEU A 92 17.82 2.38 -11.62
N GLN A 93 18.53 3.08 -10.74
CA GLN A 93 19.28 2.45 -9.66
C GLN A 93 18.41 2.30 -8.41
N TYR A 94 18.56 1.15 -7.75
CA TYR A 94 17.84 0.78 -6.53
C TYR A 94 18.82 0.28 -5.48
N ARG A 95 18.69 0.79 -4.26
CA ARG A 95 19.43 0.28 -3.11
C ARG A 95 18.66 -0.87 -2.47
N ILE A 96 19.24 -2.06 -2.50
CA ILE A 96 18.63 -3.27 -1.99
C ILE A 96 19.00 -3.43 -0.51
N ASN A 97 18.18 -2.85 0.36
CA ASN A 97 18.33 -2.93 1.83
C ASN A 97 17.10 -3.55 2.51
N GLY A 98 16.35 -4.40 1.80
CA GLY A 98 15.17 -5.14 2.28
C GLY A 98 15.43 -5.83 3.62
N PHE A 99 16.43 -6.69 3.60
CA PHE A 99 16.81 -7.51 4.74
C PHE A 99 17.28 -6.68 5.95
N TYR A 100 18.08 -5.64 5.73
CA TYR A 100 18.50 -4.74 6.82
C TYR A 100 17.32 -4.01 7.45
N ALA A 101 16.37 -3.52 6.66
CA ALA A 101 15.17 -2.88 7.19
C ALA A 101 14.32 -3.87 8.00
N MET A 102 14.21 -5.12 7.54
CA MET A 102 13.53 -6.19 8.29
C MET A 102 14.21 -6.45 9.63
N LEU A 103 15.54 -6.60 9.66
CA LEU A 103 16.29 -6.81 10.90
C LEU A 103 16.13 -5.64 11.87
N VAL A 104 16.29 -4.40 11.39
CA VAL A 104 16.10 -3.22 12.24
C VAL A 104 14.67 -3.14 12.77
N THR A 105 13.67 -3.42 11.93
CA THR A 105 12.27 -3.49 12.36
C THR A 105 12.07 -4.55 13.45
N ALA A 106 12.58 -5.76 13.24
CA ALA A 106 12.47 -6.85 14.21
C ALA A 106 13.17 -6.53 15.54
N LEU A 107 14.35 -5.93 15.50
CA LEU A 107 15.06 -5.49 16.70
C LEU A 107 14.30 -4.40 17.45
N MET A 108 13.74 -3.42 16.73
CA MET A 108 12.94 -2.34 17.35
C MET A 108 11.66 -2.88 17.98
N VAL A 109 10.96 -3.82 17.31
CA VAL A 109 9.78 -4.48 17.86
C VAL A 109 10.17 -5.33 19.08
N GLY A 110 11.24 -6.12 19.00
CA GLY A 110 11.74 -6.93 20.11
C GLY A 110 12.14 -6.09 21.33
N ALA A 111 12.86 -4.98 21.13
CA ALA A 111 13.18 -4.03 22.18
C ALA A 111 11.89 -3.39 22.76
N GLY A 112 10.94 -3.04 21.89
CA GLY A 112 9.63 -2.55 22.30
C GLY A 112 8.91 -3.53 23.21
N LEU A 113 8.89 -4.82 22.88
CA LEU A 113 8.28 -5.87 23.70
C LEU A 113 8.89 -5.95 25.09
N THR A 114 10.23 -5.87 25.19
CA THR A 114 10.91 -5.82 26.51
C THR A 114 10.59 -4.54 27.29
N GLY A 115 10.25 -3.46 26.59
CA GLY A 115 9.82 -2.19 27.16
C GLY A 115 8.31 -2.07 27.41
N GLY A 116 7.53 -3.15 27.23
CA GLY A 116 6.09 -3.17 27.49
C GLY A 116 5.19 -2.81 26.30
N LEU A 117 5.70 -2.86 25.06
CA LEU A 117 4.88 -2.73 23.85
C LEU A 117 3.82 -3.84 23.81
N ASN A 118 2.55 -3.46 23.74
CA ASN A 118 1.45 -4.40 23.60
C ASN A 118 1.13 -4.64 22.12
N LEU A 119 1.60 -5.76 21.55
CA LEU A 119 1.29 -6.12 20.16
C LEU A 119 -0.18 -6.46 19.93
N SER A 120 -0.90 -6.95 20.94
CA SER A 120 -2.34 -7.26 20.84
C SER A 120 -3.18 -6.02 20.48
N TYR A 121 -2.66 -4.81 20.72
CA TYR A 121 -3.27 -3.57 20.24
C TYR A 121 -3.58 -3.60 18.73
N ILE A 122 -2.69 -4.20 17.92
CA ILE A 122 -2.88 -4.30 16.47
C ILE A 122 -4.11 -5.17 16.15
N TYR A 123 -4.30 -6.26 16.89
CA TYR A 123 -5.46 -7.13 16.73
C TYR A 123 -6.75 -6.40 17.15
N ASP A 124 -6.74 -5.75 18.31
CA ASP A 124 -7.90 -5.04 18.87
C ASP A 124 -8.36 -3.89 17.95
N HIS A 125 -7.41 -3.21 17.30
CA HIS A 125 -7.62 -2.05 16.43
C HIS A 125 -7.52 -2.36 14.93
N ILE A 126 -7.56 -3.64 14.52
CA ILE A 126 -7.30 -4.05 13.12
C ILE A 126 -8.25 -3.39 12.12
N LEU A 127 -9.51 -3.15 12.50
CA LEU A 127 -10.50 -2.48 11.64
C LEU A 127 -10.15 -1.00 11.43
N GLN A 128 -9.76 -0.30 12.50
CA GLN A 128 -9.36 1.10 12.45
C GLN A 128 -8.05 1.28 11.69
N LEU A 129 -7.09 0.37 11.87
CA LEU A 129 -5.83 0.33 11.13
C LEU A 129 -6.06 0.06 9.64
N ALA A 130 -6.92 -0.91 9.29
CA ALA A 130 -7.30 -1.19 7.90
C ALA A 130 -8.03 0.00 7.26
N PHE A 131 -8.90 0.69 8.00
CA PHE A 131 -9.56 1.92 7.56
C PHE A 131 -8.56 3.05 7.30
N ALA A 132 -7.66 3.32 8.24
CA ALA A 132 -6.60 4.30 8.08
C ALA A 132 -5.70 3.99 6.88
N ALA A 133 -5.26 2.73 6.74
CA ALA A 133 -4.45 2.28 5.62
C ALA A 133 -5.18 2.46 4.28
N THR A 134 -6.48 2.15 4.22
CA THR A 134 -7.30 2.35 3.01
C THR A 134 -7.37 3.82 2.63
N VAL A 135 -7.69 4.70 3.58
CA VAL A 135 -7.74 6.16 3.34
C VAL A 135 -6.40 6.68 2.82
N LEU A 136 -5.29 6.24 3.41
CA LEU A 136 -3.95 6.62 2.98
C LEU A 136 -3.61 6.07 1.59
N ALA A 137 -4.00 4.84 1.26
CA ALA A 137 -3.75 4.24 -0.05
C ALA A 137 -4.50 4.98 -1.16
N PHE A 138 -5.78 5.30 -0.94
CA PHE A 138 -6.56 6.12 -1.89
C PHE A 138 -5.99 7.53 -2.02
N SER A 139 -5.63 8.17 -0.89
CA SER A 139 -5.02 9.49 -0.91
C SER A 139 -3.71 9.50 -1.70
N LEU A 140 -2.84 8.50 -1.48
CA LEU A 140 -1.60 8.35 -2.24
C LEU A 140 -1.87 8.10 -3.72
N SER A 141 -2.86 7.27 -4.07
CA SER A 141 -3.23 6.99 -5.46
C SER A 141 -3.70 8.24 -6.20
N VAL A 142 -4.49 9.10 -5.53
CA VAL A 142 -4.89 10.41 -6.06
C VAL A 142 -3.68 11.31 -6.31
N LEU A 143 -2.78 11.42 -5.34
CA LEU A 143 -1.55 12.22 -5.50
C LEU A 143 -0.67 11.70 -6.64
N LEU A 144 -0.52 10.38 -6.76
CA LEU A 144 0.25 9.73 -7.81
C LEU A 144 -0.36 9.97 -9.19
N TYR A 145 -1.69 9.87 -9.31
CA TYR A 145 -2.37 10.13 -10.57
C TYR A 145 -2.18 11.58 -11.02
N PHE A 146 -2.38 12.57 -10.14
CA PHE A 146 -2.15 13.97 -10.49
C PHE A 146 -0.69 14.27 -10.81
N LYS A 147 0.25 13.69 -10.05
CA LYS A 147 1.69 13.80 -10.34
C LYS A 147 2.01 13.25 -11.73
N ALA A 148 1.41 12.13 -12.12
CA ALA A 148 1.64 11.51 -13.41
C ALA A 148 1.19 12.39 -14.60
N LEU A 149 0.25 13.32 -14.41
CA LEU A 149 -0.15 14.27 -15.46
C LEU A 149 0.93 15.31 -15.78
N LEU A 150 1.92 15.47 -14.90
CA LEU A 150 3.00 16.46 -15.03
C LEU A 150 4.31 15.86 -15.57
N VAL A 151 4.39 14.53 -15.72
CA VAL A 151 5.60 13.83 -16.18
C VAL A 151 5.65 13.72 -17.70
N PRO A 152 6.84 13.63 -18.33
CA PRO A 152 6.93 13.42 -19.76
C PRO A 152 6.31 12.08 -20.18
N GLU A 153 5.78 12.01 -21.41
CA GLU A 153 5.14 10.80 -21.92
C GLU A 153 6.02 9.54 -21.84
N THR A 154 7.34 9.71 -21.91
CA THR A 154 8.32 8.62 -21.82
C THR A 154 8.31 7.91 -20.45
N ALA A 155 7.82 8.57 -19.40
CA ALA A 155 7.69 8.03 -18.05
C ALA A 155 6.32 7.37 -17.78
N LEU A 156 5.36 7.48 -18.73
CA LEU A 156 4.03 6.92 -18.57
C LEU A 156 4.02 5.39 -18.68
N ALA A 157 3.17 4.77 -17.86
CA ALA A 157 2.97 3.34 -17.84
C ALA A 157 2.29 2.87 -19.14
N PRO A 158 2.79 1.82 -19.80
CA PRO A 158 2.14 1.25 -20.98
C PRO A 158 0.70 0.78 -20.73
N GLY A 159 0.41 0.26 -19.54
CA GLY A 159 -0.91 -0.29 -19.18
C GLY A 159 -1.89 0.75 -18.62
N GLY A 160 -1.39 1.90 -18.16
CA GLY A 160 -2.21 2.98 -17.59
C GLY A 160 -2.24 4.23 -18.47
N ASN A 161 -2.14 4.08 -19.80
CA ASN A 161 -2.16 5.18 -20.76
C ASN A 161 -3.25 4.97 -21.82
N SER A 162 -4.45 4.64 -21.37
CA SER A 162 -5.64 4.41 -22.21
C SER A 162 -6.30 5.71 -22.68
N GLY A 163 -6.11 6.81 -21.94
CA GLY A 163 -6.79 8.09 -22.14
C GLY A 163 -8.14 8.18 -21.41
N ASN A 164 -8.53 7.15 -20.66
CA ASN A 164 -9.66 7.21 -19.74
C ASN A 164 -9.16 7.43 -18.31
N PRO A 165 -9.53 8.55 -17.64
CA PRO A 165 -9.03 8.87 -16.30
C PRO A 165 -9.30 7.81 -15.23
N VAL A 166 -10.46 7.15 -15.29
CA VAL A 166 -10.87 6.13 -14.30
C VAL A 166 -10.00 4.88 -14.43
N TYR A 167 -9.75 4.45 -15.67
CA TYR A 167 -8.90 3.30 -15.95
C TYR A 167 -7.44 3.58 -15.68
N ASP A 168 -6.94 4.74 -16.11
CA ASP A 168 -5.55 5.15 -15.91
C ASP A 168 -5.23 5.43 -14.42
N PHE A 169 -6.23 5.85 -13.63
CA PHE A 169 -6.15 5.94 -12.17
C PHE A 169 -5.97 4.57 -11.51
N PHE A 170 -6.79 3.59 -11.89
CA PHE A 170 -6.72 2.24 -11.33
C PHE A 170 -5.42 1.51 -11.71
N MET A 171 -5.01 1.59 -12.98
CA MET A 171 -3.80 0.92 -13.47
C MET A 171 -2.50 1.63 -13.05
N GLY A 172 -2.57 2.93 -12.73
CA GLY A 172 -1.41 3.77 -12.46
C GLY A 172 -0.82 4.38 -13.74
N HIS A 173 -0.85 5.70 -13.83
CA HIS A 173 -0.49 6.41 -15.06
C HIS A 173 1.04 6.59 -15.24
N GLU A 174 1.81 6.74 -14.16
CA GLU A 174 3.28 6.82 -14.19
C GLU A 174 3.91 5.45 -13.90
N LEU A 175 4.91 5.03 -14.69
CA LEU A 175 5.49 3.69 -14.58
C LEU A 175 6.27 3.46 -13.28
N ASN A 176 7.07 4.44 -12.87
CA ASN A 176 7.92 4.39 -11.66
C ASN A 176 7.86 5.76 -10.94
N PRO A 177 6.79 6.04 -10.19
CA PRO A 177 6.63 7.33 -9.52
C PRO A 177 7.72 7.58 -8.49
N ARG A 178 8.54 8.62 -8.75
CA ARG A 178 9.69 8.97 -7.92
C ARG A 178 9.61 10.35 -7.29
N LEU A 179 10.11 10.43 -6.06
CA LEU A 179 10.46 11.65 -5.35
C LEU A 179 11.99 11.66 -5.13
N GLY A 180 12.71 12.17 -6.13
CA GLY A 180 14.17 12.06 -6.19
C GLY A 180 14.63 10.59 -6.29
N LEU A 181 15.37 10.12 -5.30
CA LEU A 181 15.82 8.72 -5.21
C LEU A 181 14.79 7.77 -4.58
N PHE A 182 13.66 8.31 -4.09
CA PHE A 182 12.61 7.51 -3.48
C PHE A 182 11.62 7.05 -4.54
N ASP A 183 11.55 5.75 -4.76
CA ASP A 183 10.65 5.13 -5.73
C ASP A 183 9.44 4.58 -4.97
N LEU A 184 8.27 5.20 -5.16
CA LEU A 184 7.06 4.90 -4.40
C LEU A 184 6.53 3.50 -4.71
N LYS A 185 6.63 3.08 -5.98
CA LYS A 185 6.25 1.72 -6.39
C LYS A 185 7.10 0.69 -5.68
N PHE A 186 8.43 0.83 -5.76
CA PHE A 186 9.35 -0.10 -5.11
C PHE A 186 9.26 -0.06 -3.57
N PHE A 187 8.98 1.10 -2.99
CA PHE A 187 8.76 1.25 -1.55
C PHE A 187 7.50 0.51 -1.07
N CYS A 188 6.35 0.79 -1.69
CA CYS A 188 5.07 0.24 -1.28
C CYS A 188 4.97 -1.28 -1.48
N GLU A 189 5.63 -1.82 -2.51
CA GLU A 189 5.63 -3.26 -2.82
C GLU A 189 6.15 -4.11 -1.65
N LEU A 190 7.26 -3.70 -1.03
CA LEU A 190 7.99 -4.54 -0.08
C LEU A 190 7.99 -4.02 1.35
N ARG A 191 7.95 -2.70 1.58
CA ARG A 191 8.29 -2.13 2.90
C ARG A 191 7.11 -2.09 3.85
N PRO A 192 6.12 -1.20 3.67
CA PRO A 192 5.04 -1.12 4.65
C PRO A 192 4.09 -2.32 4.60
N GLY A 193 3.94 -2.93 3.41
CA GLY A 193 3.04 -4.08 3.20
C GLY A 193 3.58 -5.37 3.80
N LEU A 194 4.67 -5.93 3.27
CA LEU A 194 5.17 -7.25 3.70
C LEU A 194 5.68 -7.24 5.15
N LEU A 195 6.40 -6.20 5.58
CA LEU A 195 6.83 -6.10 6.98
C LEU A 195 5.64 -5.86 7.92
N GLY A 196 4.63 -5.12 7.44
CA GLY A 196 3.38 -4.92 8.18
C GLY A 196 2.61 -6.24 8.34
N TRP A 197 2.56 -7.06 7.29
CA TRP A 197 1.96 -8.39 7.33
C TRP A 197 2.65 -9.29 8.36
N ALA A 198 3.99 -9.31 8.38
CA ALA A 198 4.74 -10.07 9.39
C ALA A 198 4.42 -9.59 10.83
N LEU A 199 4.30 -8.27 11.04
CA LEU A 199 3.95 -7.70 12.34
C LEU A 199 2.52 -8.03 12.76
N ILE A 200 1.56 -7.98 11.84
CA ILE A 200 0.17 -8.37 12.10
C ILE A 200 0.09 -9.84 12.51
N ASN A 201 0.80 -10.75 11.82
CA ASN A 201 0.84 -12.16 12.19
C ASN A 201 1.46 -12.39 13.57
N MET A 202 2.41 -11.55 14.00
CA MET A 202 3.00 -11.65 15.34
C MET A 202 2.06 -11.14 16.44
N ALA A 203 1.13 -10.26 16.09
CA ALA A 203 0.15 -9.68 17.01
C ALA A 203 -1.12 -10.53 17.19
N MET A 204 -1.36 -11.48 16.28
CA MET A 204 -2.43 -12.47 16.34
C MET A 204 -1.99 -13.68 17.15
#